data_AF-A0A918GQU9-F1
#
_entry.id   AF-A0A918GQU9-F1
#
_cell.length_a   1.000
_cell.length_b   1.000
_cell.length_c   1.000
_cell.angle_alpha   90.00
_cell.angle_beta   90.00
_cell.angle_gamma   90.00
#
_symmetry.space_group_name_H-M   'P 1'
#
loop_
_entity.id
_entity.type
_entity.pdbx_description
1 polymer ?
#
loop_
_entity_poly.entity_id
_entity_poly.type
_entity_poly.pdbx_seq_one_letter_code
_entity_poly.pdbx_strand_id
1 'polypeptide(L)' 'MLPSRAGGYHHEYTVITPGSATRGARRIVTGEEYQEDYCTADHYASFDLVDHDC' A
#
# COMPACT_ATOMS: atom_id res chain seq x y z
N MET A 1 9.44 3.02 3.18
CA MET A 1 9.06 2.80 4.60
C MET A 1 8.05 3.86 5.00
N LEU A 2 7.04 3.50 5.78
CA LEU A 2 5.93 4.39 6.15
C LEU A 2 6.22 5.19 7.43
N PRO A 3 5.55 6.34 7.64
CA PRO A 3 5.63 7.08 8.89
C PRO A 3 5.22 6.26 10.11
N SER A 4 5.92 6.44 11.23
CA SER A 4 5.59 5.78 12.50
C SER A 4 4.27 6.33 13.06
N ARG A 5 3.30 5.44 13.28
CA ARG A 5 1.96 5.75 13.79
C ARG A 5 1.55 4.71 14.84
N ALA A 6 0.44 4.94 15.52
CA ALA A 6 -0.12 3.99 16.48
C ALA A 6 -0.47 2.65 15.79
N GLY A 7 -0.50 1.57 16.58
CA GLY A 7 -0.92 0.26 16.07
C GLY A 7 -2.34 0.32 15.51
N GLY A 8 -2.55 -0.29 14.35
CA GLY A 8 -3.84 -0.28 13.64
C GLY A 8 -4.05 0.90 12.69
N TYR A 9 -3.13 1.87 12.64
CA TYR A 9 -3.28 3.02 11.73
C TYR A 9 -3.19 2.63 10.25
N HIS A 10 -2.27 1.72 9.92
CA HIS A 10 -2.03 1.27 8.54
C HIS A 10 -2.71 -0.08 8.28
N HIS A 11 -3.51 -0.15 7.19
CA HIS A 11 -4.18 -1.38 6.76
C HIS A 11 -3.73 -1.77 5.35
N GLU A 12 -3.50 -3.07 5.10
CA GLU A 12 -3.04 -3.55 3.80
C GLU A 12 -4.14 -4.20 2.95
N TYR A 13 -4.06 -3.98 1.64
CA TYR A 13 -4.93 -4.57 0.64
C TYR A 13 -4.11 -5.15 -0.51
N THR A 14 -4.53 -6.32 -0.99
CA THR A 14 -3.84 -7.02 -2.09
C THR A 14 -4.17 -6.35 -3.41
N VAL A 15 -3.14 -5.95 -4.17
CA VAL A 15 -3.31 -5.61 -5.58
C VAL A 15 -2.98 -6.84 -6.41
N ILE A 16 -3.95 -7.30 -7.21
CA ILE A 16 -3.80 -8.51 -8.03
C ILE A 16 -2.64 -8.30 -9.01
N THR A 17 -1.74 -9.30 -9.06
CA THR A 17 -0.73 -9.40 -10.11
C THR A 17 -1.26 -10.37 -11.17
N PRO A 18 -1.61 -9.92 -12.39
CA PRO A 18 -2.15 -10.79 -13.42
C PRO A 18 -1.23 -11.98 -13.71
N GLY A 19 -1.79 -13.18 -13.79
CA GLY A 19 -1.03 -14.42 -14.03
C GLY A 19 -0.31 -14.98 -12.80
N SER A 20 -0.34 -14.29 -11.65
CA SER A 20 0.20 -14.83 -10.40
C SER A 20 -0.76 -15.86 -9.79
N ALA A 21 -0.21 -17.02 -9.37
CA ALA A 21 -0.95 -18.02 -8.59
C ALA A 21 -1.01 -17.68 -7.09
N THR A 22 -0.30 -16.64 -6.64
CA THR A 22 -0.27 -16.17 -5.26
C THR A 22 -0.77 -14.72 -5.19
N ARG A 23 -0.82 -14.15 -3.98
CA ARG A 23 -1.11 -12.72 -3.75
C ARG A 23 -0.14 -11.77 -4.49
N GLY A 24 1.01 -12.25 -4.97
CA GLY A 24 2.04 -11.40 -5.57
C GLY A 24 2.64 -10.38 -4.58
N ALA A 25 3.43 -9.44 -5.10
CA ALA A 25 4.17 -8.44 -4.30
C ALA A 25 3.42 -7.11 -4.12
N ARG A 26 2.40 -6.84 -4.94
CA ARG A 26 1.76 -5.52 -5.01
C ARG A 26 0.73 -5.30 -3.91
N ARG A 27 0.77 -4.16 -3.24
CA ARG A 27 -0.20 -3.78 -2.20
C ARG A 27 -0.59 -2.31 -2.29
N ILE A 28 -1.78 -2.01 -1.81
CA ILE A 28 -2.13 -0.68 -1.30
C ILE A 28 -2.09 -0.76 0.22
N VAL A 29 -1.54 0.26 0.86
CA VAL A 29 -1.57 0.45 2.31
C VAL A 29 -2.26 1.78 2.59
N THR A 30 -3.38 1.74 3.30
CA THR A 30 -4.16 2.93 3.65
C THR A 30 -3.81 3.37 5.07
N GLY A 31 -3.65 4.68 5.28
CA GLY A 31 -3.66 5.30 6.59
C GLY A 31 -5.08 5.68 7.04
N GLU A 32 -5.20 6.25 8.24
CA GLU A 32 -6.49 6.78 8.73
C GLU A 32 -6.75 8.22 8.26
N GLU A 33 -5.73 8.92 7.76
CA GLU A 33 -5.90 10.27 7.21
C GLU A 33 -6.54 10.23 5.82
N TYR A 34 -7.27 11.29 5.48
CA TYR A 34 -7.98 11.39 4.21
C TYR A 34 -6.98 11.34 3.04
N GLN A 35 -7.23 10.43 2.09
CA GLN A 35 -6.39 10.20 0.90
C GLN A 35 -4.92 9.85 1.22
N GLU A 36 -4.66 9.29 2.41
CA GLU A 36 -3.34 8.76 2.75
C GLU A 36 -3.22 7.30 2.28
N ASP A 37 -3.04 7.11 0.98
CA ASP A 37 -2.83 5.79 0.38
C ASP A 37 -1.42 5.66 -0.16
N TYR A 38 -0.77 4.54 0.13
CA TYR A 38 0.55 4.21 -0.40
C TYR A 38 0.48 2.94 -1.23
N CYS A 39 1.14 2.92 -2.38
CA CYS A 39 1.32 1.70 -3.15
C CYS A 39 2.75 1.15 -2.97
N THR A 40 2.87 -0.17 -2.95
CA THR A 40 4.16 -0.88 -3.04
C THR A 40 4.06 -1.92 -4.13
N ALA A 41 5.06 -1.99 -5.00
CA ALA A 41 5.17 -3.00 -6.06
C ALA A 41 6.17 -4.11 -5.73
N ASP A 42 6.97 -3.93 -4.69
CA ASP A 42 8.16 -4.70 -4.36
C ASP A 42 8.08 -5.36 -2.97
N HIS A 43 6.86 -5.64 -2.51
CA HIS A 43 6.61 -6.32 -1.24
C HIS A 43 7.22 -5.56 -0.05
N TYR A 44 6.79 -4.30 0.10
CA TYR A 44 7.08 -3.39 1.21
C TYR A 44 8.53 -2.86 1.27
N ALA A 45 9.35 -3.05 0.23
CA ALA A 45 10.71 -2.50 0.20
C ALA A 45 10.69 -0.98 -0.09
N SER A 46 9.78 -0.53 -0.95
CA SER A 46 9.51 0.88 -1.23
C SER A 46 8.02 1.19 -1.30
N PHE A 47 7.68 2.47 -1.15
CA PHE A 47 6.31 2.97 -1.16
C PHE A 47 6.24 4.29 -1.91
N ASP A 48 5.22 4.45 -2.73
CA ASP A 48 4.85 5.70 -3.38
C ASP A 48 3.49 6.15 -2.84
N LEU A 49 3.35 7.45 -2.54
CA LEU A 49 2.07 8.05 -2.17
C LEU A 49 1.19 8.11 -3.43
N VAL A 50 -0.08 7.73 -3.29
CA VAL A 50 -1.07 7.85 -4.35
C VAL A 50 -1.53 9.29 -4.43
N ASP A 51 -1.35 9.91 -5.59
CA ASP A 51 -1.98 11.17 -5.95
C ASP A 51 -3.37 10.87 -6.52
N HIS A 52 -4.40 11.36 -5.84
CA HIS A 52 -5.80 11.17 -6.23
C HIS A 52 -6.32 12.27 -7.16
N ASP A 53 -5.54 13.33 -7.38
CA ASP A 53 -5.95 14.51 -8.14
C ASP A 53 -5.36 14.54 -9.57
N CYS A 54 -4.53 13.55 -9.94
CA CYS A 54 -3.87 13.46 -11.25
C CYS A 54 -4.49 12.45 -12.23
#